data_AF-A0A7Y5R148-F1
#
_entry.id   AF-A0A7Y5R148-F1
#
_cell.length_a   1.000
_cell.length_b   1.000
_cell.length_c   1.000
_cell.angle_alpha   90.00
_cell.angle_beta   90.00
_cell.angle_gamma   90.00
#
_symmetry.space_group_name_H-M   'P 1'
#
loop_
_entity.id
_entity.type
_entity.pdbx_description
1 polymer ?
#
loop_
_entity_poly.entity_id
_entity_poly.type
_entity_poly.pdbx_seq_one_letter_code
_entity_poly.pdbx_strand_id
1 'polypeptide(L)'
;MALRRLVATVALLAISPLARPSLRAQVLDPRILPERYGWLDNRDWDWYARRIPLFESSEPSIDSTYYYRWQLVTMHLTYGSPETGYTFTEFIDRPFWSGAYGAISCPLGHQMYEVRWLKDARIVGDFAGYWFTAPGAQPRSYSNWYGDAIWATYLVNGDRGFIARALPWMKEQFAGWERERYDSTVGLFHWDGLHDGMERSIDSRQTDDIDTGADGYRPTLNSYMFADARAISRASALLGDSAGARHYMARADSIRARVLRELWDPRRGFFLHEFAHDEKDGVRARTRTYDSGKHAGDPHGREEIGFVPWQFELPPASQGYERAWAFLMDTSRFLAPYGPTTAERHDPLFYISPRCCWWSGNSWPYATTQTLVAMANLLN
;
A
#
# COMPACT_ATOMS: atom_id res chain seq x y z
N MET A 1 82.14 -48.72 -9.29
CA MET A 1 81.44 -47.62 -9.99
C MET A 1 79.99 -48.08 -10.22
N ALA A 2 79.11 -47.86 -9.25
CA ALA A 2 78.18 -46.73 -9.20
C ALA A 2 77.11 -46.79 -10.31
N LEU A 3 75.93 -47.34 -10.00
CA LEU A 3 74.68 -46.58 -10.11
C LEU A 3 73.54 -47.30 -9.35
N ARG A 4 73.08 -46.67 -8.26
CA ARG A 4 71.92 -47.06 -7.46
C ARG A 4 70.64 -46.77 -8.24
N ARG A 5 69.73 -47.74 -8.36
CA ARG A 5 68.35 -47.51 -8.81
C ARG A 5 67.51 -47.09 -7.61
N LEU A 6 67.09 -45.83 -7.57
CA LEU A 6 66.05 -45.34 -6.66
C LEU A 6 64.68 -45.72 -7.26
N VAL A 7 63.91 -46.53 -6.54
CA VAL A 7 62.48 -46.72 -6.82
C VAL A 7 61.74 -45.62 -6.09
N ALA A 8 61.10 -44.72 -6.82
CA ALA A 8 60.24 -43.68 -6.27
C ALA A 8 58.83 -44.24 -6.06
N THR A 9 58.46 -44.48 -4.81
CA THR A 9 57.09 -44.82 -4.42
C THR A 9 56.25 -43.53 -4.46
N VAL A 10 55.37 -43.41 -5.46
CA VAL A 10 54.38 -42.33 -5.53
C VAL A 10 53.25 -42.66 -4.55
N ALA A 11 53.24 -42.00 -3.40
CA ALA A 11 52.09 -42.00 -2.50
C ALA A 11 51.00 -41.09 -3.08
N LEU A 12 49.94 -41.68 -3.62
CA LEU A 12 48.71 -40.96 -3.93
C LEU A 12 48.02 -40.59 -2.61
N LEU A 13 48.22 -39.34 -2.17
CA LEU A 13 47.35 -38.70 -1.19
C LEU A 13 45.98 -38.47 -1.83
N ALA A 14 45.01 -39.30 -1.47
CA ALA A 14 43.60 -39.03 -1.75
C ALA A 14 43.20 -37.78 -0.97
N ILE A 15 43.20 -36.63 -1.65
CA ILE A 15 42.62 -35.40 -1.13
C ILE A 15 41.10 -35.57 -1.22
N SER A 16 40.48 -36.00 -0.12
CA SER A 16 39.04 -35.87 0.05
C SER A 16 38.66 -34.42 -0.17
N PRO A 17 37.63 -34.10 -0.98
CA PRO A 17 37.12 -32.75 -1.04
C PRO A 17 36.47 -32.50 0.32
N LEU A 18 37.17 -31.78 1.19
CA LEU A 18 36.55 -31.14 2.34
C LEU A 18 35.43 -30.27 1.76
N ALA A 19 34.19 -30.74 1.90
CA ALA A 19 33.01 -29.94 1.70
C ALA A 19 33.20 -28.70 2.57
N ARG A 20 33.52 -27.56 1.95
CA ARG A 20 33.48 -26.27 2.64
C ARG A 20 32.02 -26.09 3.03
N PRO A 21 31.64 -26.09 4.32
CA PRO A 21 30.34 -25.57 4.66
C PRO A 21 30.35 -24.13 4.16
N SER A 22 29.46 -23.80 3.24
CA SER A 22 29.16 -22.41 2.96
C SER A 22 28.50 -21.85 4.21
N LEU A 23 29.31 -21.49 5.20
CA LEU A 23 28.93 -20.55 6.23
C LEU A 23 28.70 -19.24 5.49
N ARG A 24 27.51 -19.06 4.91
CA ARG A 24 26.92 -17.73 4.89
C ARG A 24 26.85 -17.37 6.36
N ALA A 25 27.85 -16.62 6.83
CA ALA A 25 27.82 -16.07 8.18
C ALA A 25 26.50 -15.32 8.27
N GLN A 26 25.55 -15.86 9.03
CA GLN A 26 24.35 -15.13 9.35
C GLN A 26 24.84 -14.03 10.29
N VAL A 27 25.01 -12.82 9.75
CA VAL A 27 25.58 -11.68 10.48
C VAL A 27 24.69 -11.34 11.68
N LEU A 28 23.39 -11.58 11.57
CA LEU A 28 22.39 -11.36 12.61
C LEU A 28 21.87 -12.70 13.15
N ASP A 29 22.00 -12.93 14.46
CA ASP A 29 21.45 -14.12 15.12
C ASP A 29 19.93 -13.95 15.35
N PRO A 30 19.07 -14.77 14.71
CA PRO A 30 17.62 -14.64 14.82
C PRO A 30 17.08 -14.91 16.22
N ARG A 31 17.83 -15.60 17.09
CA ARG A 31 17.42 -15.88 18.48
C ARG A 31 17.79 -14.73 19.39
N ILE A 32 18.99 -14.16 19.23
CA ILE A 32 19.50 -13.13 20.13
C ILE A 32 18.98 -11.74 19.78
N LEU A 33 18.83 -11.43 18.49
CA LEU A 33 18.53 -10.06 18.08
C LEU A 33 17.14 -9.59 18.54
N PRO A 34 16.04 -10.37 18.40
CA PRO A 34 14.74 -9.98 18.94
C PRO A 34 14.72 -9.87 20.47
N GLU A 35 15.49 -10.71 21.18
CA GLU A 35 15.57 -10.69 22.65
C GLU A 35 16.12 -9.36 23.21
N ARG A 36 16.90 -8.60 22.42
CA ARG A 36 17.37 -7.26 22.80
C ARG A 36 16.22 -6.29 23.05
N TYR A 37 15.05 -6.54 22.48
CA TYR A 37 13.85 -5.74 22.61
C TYR A 37 12.90 -6.34 23.66
N GLY A 38 13.41 -6.69 24.85
CA GLY A 38 12.64 -7.29 25.94
C GLY A 38 11.48 -6.46 26.51
N TRP A 39 11.32 -5.22 26.03
CA TRP A 39 10.16 -4.35 26.28
C TRP A 39 8.96 -4.64 25.37
N LEU A 40 9.12 -5.51 24.36
CA LEU A 40 8.00 -6.01 23.57
C LEU A 40 7.05 -6.86 24.44
N ASP A 41 5.75 -6.69 24.22
CA ASP A 41 4.69 -7.42 24.93
C ASP A 41 4.65 -8.89 24.50
N ASN A 42 4.79 -9.14 23.19
CA ASN A 42 4.92 -10.49 22.68
C ASN A 42 6.38 -10.95 22.81
N ARG A 43 6.61 -11.89 23.74
CA ARG A 43 7.93 -12.49 24.04
C ARG A 43 8.13 -13.87 23.41
N ASP A 44 7.32 -14.25 22.42
CA ASP A 44 7.57 -15.43 21.59
C ASP A 44 8.71 -15.13 20.59
N TRP A 45 9.95 -15.10 21.08
CA TRP A 45 11.15 -14.86 20.28
C TRP A 45 11.31 -15.85 19.13
N ASP A 46 10.82 -17.05 19.36
CA ASP A 46 10.74 -18.15 18.43
C ASP A 46 9.81 -17.84 17.25
N TRP A 47 8.69 -17.14 17.49
CA TRP A 47 7.82 -16.61 16.44
C TRP A 47 8.58 -15.62 15.55
N TYR A 48 9.25 -14.63 16.13
CA TYR A 48 9.99 -13.63 15.36
C TYR A 48 11.13 -14.26 14.56
N ALA A 49 11.97 -15.07 15.21
CA ALA A 49 13.11 -15.77 14.62
C ALA A 49 12.71 -16.53 13.34
N ARG A 50 11.57 -17.23 13.39
CA ARG A 50 11.05 -18.03 12.28
C ARG A 50 10.32 -17.21 11.20
N ARG A 51 9.69 -16.09 11.56
CA ARG A 51 8.68 -15.46 10.69
C ARG A 51 9.07 -14.12 10.10
N ILE A 52 9.98 -13.35 10.68
CA ILE A 52 10.30 -12.01 10.18
C ILE A 52 11.71 -11.96 9.59
N PRO A 53 11.99 -11.07 8.61
CA PRO A 53 13.35 -10.68 8.30
C PRO A 53 14.02 -10.04 9.54
N LEU A 54 15.35 -10.08 9.60
CA LEU A 54 16.10 -9.41 10.66
C LEU A 54 16.67 -8.10 10.11
N PHE A 55 16.75 -7.09 10.95
CA PHE A 55 17.25 -5.77 10.59
C PHE A 55 18.06 -5.19 11.74
N GLU A 56 19.19 -4.58 11.42
CA GLU A 56 20.02 -3.80 12.33
C GLU A 56 20.65 -2.66 11.51
N SER A 57 20.77 -1.48 12.10
CA SER A 57 21.34 -0.30 11.47
C SER A 57 22.20 0.50 12.45
N SER A 58 22.81 1.58 11.97
CA SER A 58 23.54 2.51 12.83
C SER A 58 22.62 3.45 13.63
N GLU A 59 21.30 3.40 13.40
CA GLU A 59 20.30 4.27 14.04
C GLU A 59 19.36 3.42 14.92
N PRO A 60 19.61 3.36 16.25
CA PRO A 60 18.86 2.49 17.15
C PRO A 60 17.35 2.75 17.20
N SER A 61 16.91 3.98 16.89
CA SER A 61 15.49 4.32 16.85
C SER A 61 14.75 3.65 15.69
N ILE A 62 15.42 3.49 14.53
CA ILE A 62 14.87 2.76 13.38
C ILE A 62 14.77 1.28 13.72
N ASP A 63 15.82 0.70 14.31
CA ASP A 63 15.83 -0.70 14.72
C ASP A 63 14.70 -0.98 15.73
N SER A 64 14.55 -0.11 16.74
CA SER A 64 13.47 -0.24 17.73
C SER A 64 12.08 -0.16 17.09
N THR A 65 11.90 0.76 16.14
CA THR A 65 10.64 0.90 15.39
C THR A 65 10.37 -0.33 14.52
N TYR A 66 11.41 -0.90 13.89
CA TYR A 66 11.30 -2.11 13.08
C TYR A 66 10.72 -3.29 13.87
N TYR A 67 11.27 -3.57 15.05
CA TYR A 67 10.80 -4.66 15.88
C TYR A 67 9.45 -4.38 16.54
N TYR A 68 9.17 -3.12 16.91
CA TYR A 68 7.83 -2.71 17.36
C TYR A 68 6.75 -2.93 16.31
N ARG A 69 7.03 -2.59 15.05
CA ARG A 69 6.08 -2.78 13.94
C ARG A 69 5.77 -4.24 13.69
N TRP A 70 6.75 -5.13 13.85
CA TRP A 70 6.49 -6.58 13.83
C TRP A 70 5.66 -7.07 15.01
N GLN A 71 5.82 -6.50 16.21
CA GLN A 71 4.90 -6.80 17.32
C GLN A 71 3.45 -6.46 16.95
N LEU A 72 3.20 -5.32 16.30
CA LEU A 72 1.84 -4.97 15.87
C LEU A 72 1.25 -6.03 14.94
N VAL A 73 2.04 -6.56 13.99
CA VAL A 73 1.60 -7.69 13.15
C VAL A 73 1.15 -8.88 14.01
N THR A 74 1.86 -9.20 15.09
CA THR A 74 1.46 -10.29 16.00
C THR A 74 0.18 -9.99 16.77
N MET A 75 -0.04 -8.74 17.15
CA MET A 75 -1.22 -8.31 17.90
C MET A 75 -2.50 -8.32 17.04
N HIS A 76 -2.36 -8.04 15.75
CA HIS A 76 -3.48 -8.00 14.81
C HIS A 76 -3.75 -9.36 14.12
N LEU A 77 -2.80 -10.30 14.17
CA LEU A 77 -2.95 -11.63 13.60
C LEU A 77 -4.09 -12.40 14.28
N THR A 78 -5.13 -12.71 13.51
CA THR A 78 -6.33 -13.41 13.97
C THR A 78 -6.51 -14.70 13.18
N TYR A 79 -6.65 -15.83 13.88
CA TYR A 79 -7.08 -17.08 13.25
C TYR A 79 -8.61 -17.17 13.28
N GLY A 80 -9.24 -17.28 12.11
CA GLY A 80 -10.70 -17.35 11.99
C GLY A 80 -11.24 -18.75 12.25
N SER A 81 -10.95 -19.70 11.35
CA SER A 81 -11.37 -21.10 11.43
C SER A 81 -10.46 -21.98 10.56
N PRO A 82 -10.56 -23.33 10.63
CA PRO A 82 -9.87 -24.22 9.69
C PRO A 82 -10.14 -23.92 8.20
N GLU A 83 -11.33 -23.43 7.87
CA GLU A 83 -11.75 -23.09 6.50
C GLU A 83 -11.26 -21.71 6.08
N THR A 84 -11.21 -20.76 7.02
CA THR A 84 -10.86 -19.36 6.75
C THR A 84 -9.35 -19.09 6.86
N GLY A 85 -8.67 -19.78 7.77
CA GLY A 85 -7.26 -19.53 8.10
C GLY A 85 -7.04 -18.22 8.86
N TYR A 86 -5.91 -17.58 8.58
CA TYR A 86 -5.49 -16.31 9.21
C TYR A 86 -6.01 -15.06 8.47
N THR A 87 -6.32 -14.03 9.24
CA THR A 87 -6.58 -12.67 8.79
C THR A 87 -5.97 -11.65 9.77
N PHE A 88 -6.11 -10.36 9.49
CA PHE A 88 -5.62 -9.27 10.32
C PHE A 88 -6.74 -8.28 10.66
N THR A 89 -6.79 -7.83 11.92
CA THR A 89 -7.67 -6.73 12.31
C THR A 89 -7.02 -5.38 12.02
N GLU A 90 -7.81 -4.32 11.85
CA GLU A 90 -7.31 -2.94 11.91
C GLU A 90 -7.30 -2.43 13.36
N PHE A 91 -8.40 -2.67 14.09
CA PHE A 91 -8.51 -2.34 15.50
C PHE A 91 -8.58 -3.60 16.34
N ILE A 92 -7.88 -3.60 17.48
CA ILE A 92 -7.83 -4.75 18.41
C ILE A 92 -9.20 -5.04 19.01
N ASP A 93 -10.00 -3.99 19.27
CA ASP A 93 -11.33 -4.09 19.88
C ASP A 93 -12.44 -4.52 18.90
N ARG A 94 -12.13 -4.64 17.60
CA ARG A 94 -13.02 -5.17 16.55
C ARG A 94 -14.37 -4.45 16.55
N PRO A 95 -14.41 -3.19 16.11
CA PRO A 95 -15.61 -2.36 16.20
C PRO A 95 -16.78 -2.98 15.42
N PHE A 96 -18.01 -2.55 15.73
CA PHE A 96 -19.23 -3.19 15.21
C PHE A 96 -19.37 -3.14 13.67
N TRP A 97 -18.67 -2.23 12.99
CA TRP A 97 -18.63 -2.12 11.53
C TRP A 97 -17.57 -3.01 10.88
N SER A 98 -16.77 -3.75 11.67
CA SER A 98 -15.82 -4.70 11.14
C SER A 98 -16.51 -5.92 10.52
N GLY A 99 -15.87 -6.48 9.50
CA GLY A 99 -16.29 -7.72 8.86
C GLY A 99 -16.03 -8.94 9.75
N ALA A 100 -16.22 -10.12 9.17
CA ALA A 100 -16.02 -11.39 9.86
C ALA A 100 -14.65 -11.45 10.56
N TYR A 101 -14.62 -11.91 11.82
CA TYR A 101 -13.40 -11.98 12.64
C TYR A 101 -12.71 -10.64 12.96
N GLY A 102 -13.38 -9.50 12.72
CA GLY A 102 -12.86 -8.18 13.08
C GLY A 102 -12.01 -7.48 12.02
N ALA A 103 -11.99 -8.00 10.80
CA ALA A 103 -11.22 -7.41 9.70
C ALA A 103 -11.93 -6.17 9.12
N ILE A 104 -11.15 -5.19 8.67
CA ILE A 104 -11.64 -3.98 8.00
C ILE A 104 -10.85 -3.80 6.71
N SER A 105 -11.52 -3.52 5.59
CA SER A 105 -10.89 -3.46 4.26
C SER A 105 -10.12 -2.15 4.00
N CYS A 106 -10.18 -1.17 4.90
CA CYS A 106 -9.50 0.12 4.78
C CYS A 106 -7.97 -0.01 4.64
N PRO A 107 -7.24 -0.67 5.56
CA PRO A 107 -5.78 -0.82 5.47
C PRO A 107 -5.37 -2.04 4.65
N LEU A 108 -6.27 -2.65 3.88
CA LEU A 108 -6.05 -3.95 3.25
C LEU A 108 -4.77 -3.97 2.39
N GLY A 109 -4.59 -2.94 1.55
CA GLY A 109 -3.40 -2.79 0.74
C GLY A 109 -2.12 -2.63 1.60
N HIS A 110 -2.18 -1.82 2.66
CA HIS A 110 -1.05 -1.64 3.59
C HIS A 110 -0.68 -2.93 4.31
N GLN A 111 -1.66 -3.62 4.89
CA GLN A 111 -1.46 -4.86 5.62
C GLN A 111 -0.80 -5.91 4.72
N MET A 112 -1.28 -6.08 3.50
CA MET A 112 -0.69 -7.05 2.58
C MET A 112 0.74 -6.69 2.16
N TYR A 113 1.02 -5.41 1.93
CA TYR A 113 2.37 -4.90 1.66
C TYR A 113 3.35 -5.11 2.82
N GLU A 114 2.86 -5.12 4.07
CA GLU A 114 3.66 -5.42 5.26
C GLU A 114 3.89 -6.93 5.41
N VAL A 115 2.81 -7.72 5.39
CA VAL A 115 2.87 -9.15 5.71
C VAL A 115 3.46 -10.00 4.61
N ARG A 116 3.58 -9.50 3.37
CA ARG A 116 4.32 -10.19 2.29
C ARG A 116 5.77 -10.52 2.64
N TRP A 117 6.35 -9.83 3.63
CA TRP A 117 7.70 -10.07 4.13
C TRP A 117 7.76 -11.19 5.18
N LEU A 118 6.62 -11.69 5.65
CA LEU A 118 6.59 -12.86 6.52
C LEU A 118 7.15 -14.08 5.78
N LYS A 119 8.02 -14.82 6.46
CA LYS A 119 8.57 -16.10 6.01
C LYS A 119 7.53 -17.24 6.07
N ASP A 120 6.43 -17.04 6.80
CA ASP A 120 5.35 -18.02 6.96
C ASP A 120 4.34 -17.88 5.80
N ALA A 121 4.53 -18.68 4.77
CA ALA A 121 3.69 -18.67 3.58
C ALA A 121 2.22 -19.02 3.85
N ARG A 122 1.92 -19.71 4.96
CA ARG A 122 0.53 -20.04 5.32
C ARG A 122 -0.21 -18.79 5.76
N ILE A 123 0.37 -17.98 6.64
CA ILE A 123 -0.26 -16.73 7.10
C ILE A 123 -0.52 -15.80 5.91
N VAL A 124 0.46 -15.65 5.02
CA VAL A 124 0.35 -14.81 3.83
C VAL A 124 -0.72 -15.35 2.87
N GLY A 125 -0.72 -16.66 2.62
CA GLY A 125 -1.68 -17.31 1.73
C GLY A 125 -3.12 -17.28 2.25
N ASP A 126 -3.31 -17.53 3.55
CA ASP A 126 -4.62 -17.51 4.18
C ASP A 126 -5.20 -16.09 4.16
N PHE A 127 -4.39 -15.06 4.50
CA PHE A 127 -4.85 -13.67 4.45
C PHE A 127 -5.21 -13.23 3.03
N ALA A 128 -4.43 -13.65 2.02
CA ALA A 128 -4.72 -13.40 0.61
C ALA A 128 -6.09 -13.94 0.17
N GLY A 129 -6.47 -15.11 0.68
CA GLY A 129 -7.75 -15.76 0.36
C GLY A 129 -8.93 -15.25 1.19
N TYR A 130 -8.69 -14.89 2.46
CA TYR A 130 -9.70 -14.52 3.45
C TYR A 130 -10.78 -13.58 2.89
N TRP A 131 -10.37 -12.52 2.19
CA TRP A 131 -11.26 -11.48 1.69
C TRP A 131 -12.26 -11.94 0.62
N PHE A 132 -11.99 -13.09 0.00
CA PHE A 132 -12.78 -13.64 -1.10
C PHE A 132 -13.49 -14.94 -0.71
N THR A 133 -12.98 -15.65 0.28
CA THR A 133 -13.52 -16.96 0.68
C THR A 133 -14.30 -16.93 1.98
N ALA A 134 -14.07 -15.94 2.85
CA ALA A 134 -14.76 -15.85 4.14
C ALA A 134 -16.08 -15.08 4.01
N PRO A 135 -17.23 -15.70 4.35
CA PRO A 135 -18.51 -14.99 4.40
C PRO A 135 -18.45 -13.79 5.35
N GLY A 136 -18.85 -12.62 4.87
CA GLY A 136 -18.89 -11.40 5.67
C GLY A 136 -17.56 -10.64 5.77
N ALA A 137 -16.53 -10.98 4.96
CA ALA A 137 -15.27 -10.22 4.95
C ALA A 137 -15.42 -8.79 4.40
N GLN A 138 -16.36 -8.55 3.46
CA GLN A 138 -16.66 -7.22 2.90
C GLN A 138 -15.44 -6.47 2.32
N PRO A 139 -14.79 -6.99 1.26
CA PRO A 139 -13.56 -6.42 0.69
C PRO A 139 -13.72 -5.08 -0.03
N ARG A 140 -14.94 -4.53 -0.10
CA ARG A 140 -15.27 -3.27 -0.78
C ARG A 140 -16.05 -2.29 0.10
N SER A 141 -15.99 -2.45 1.42
CA SER A 141 -16.49 -1.42 2.36
C SER A 141 -15.59 -0.19 2.38
N TYR A 142 -14.31 -0.32 1.99
CA TYR A 142 -13.37 0.78 1.82
C TYR A 142 -12.53 0.57 0.55
N SER A 143 -12.07 1.68 -0.04
CA SER A 143 -11.15 1.67 -1.18
C SER A 143 -9.85 0.94 -0.83
N ASN A 144 -9.34 0.13 -1.75
CA ASN A 144 -8.07 -0.59 -1.55
C ASN A 144 -7.40 -0.96 -2.88
N TRP A 145 -6.09 -1.21 -2.84
CA TRP A 145 -5.25 -1.68 -3.96
C TRP A 145 -4.83 -3.15 -3.79
N TYR A 146 -5.78 -4.01 -3.42
CA TYR A 146 -5.45 -5.35 -2.98
C TYR A 146 -4.91 -6.25 -4.09
N GLY A 147 -5.37 -6.06 -5.34
CA GLY A 147 -4.83 -6.78 -6.49
C GLY A 147 -3.34 -6.48 -6.72
N ASP A 148 -2.96 -5.20 -6.62
CA ASP A 148 -1.56 -4.78 -6.65
C ASP A 148 -0.75 -5.38 -5.50
N ALA A 149 -1.28 -5.37 -4.27
CA ALA A 149 -0.59 -5.94 -3.12
C ALA A 149 -0.39 -7.47 -3.22
N ILE A 150 -1.34 -8.20 -3.80
CA ILE A 150 -1.19 -9.63 -4.12
C ILE A 150 -0.06 -9.83 -5.15
N TRP A 151 -0.02 -9.04 -6.22
CA TRP A 151 1.07 -9.12 -7.20
C TRP A 151 2.42 -8.76 -6.58
N ALA A 152 2.45 -7.74 -5.73
CA ALA A 152 3.66 -7.31 -5.03
C ALA A 152 4.16 -8.37 -4.03
N THR A 153 3.28 -9.26 -3.55
CA THR A 153 3.64 -10.43 -2.74
C THR A 153 4.32 -11.51 -3.58
N TYR A 154 3.82 -11.75 -4.79
CA TYR A 154 4.48 -12.64 -5.74
C TYR A 154 5.89 -12.18 -6.13
N LEU A 155 6.10 -10.86 -6.26
CA LEU A 155 7.43 -10.32 -6.54
C LEU A 155 8.44 -10.62 -5.41
N VAL A 156 7.97 -10.84 -4.18
CA VAL A 156 8.83 -11.24 -3.04
C VAL A 156 9.08 -12.75 -3.02
N ASN A 157 8.03 -13.57 -3.15
CA ASN A 157 8.14 -15.01 -2.91
C ASN A 157 8.35 -15.86 -4.18
N GLY A 158 8.09 -15.32 -5.37
CA GLY A 158 8.17 -16.04 -6.65
C GLY A 158 7.16 -17.19 -6.82
N ASP A 159 6.16 -17.33 -5.95
CA ASP A 159 5.20 -18.43 -5.97
C ASP A 159 4.16 -18.22 -7.08
N ARG A 160 4.45 -18.83 -8.24
CA ARG A 160 3.53 -18.85 -9.38
C ARG A 160 2.21 -19.57 -9.07
N GLY A 161 2.22 -20.56 -8.18
CA GLY A 161 1.02 -21.30 -7.75
C GLY A 161 0.10 -20.42 -6.91
N PHE A 162 0.66 -19.55 -6.06
CA PHE A 162 -0.08 -18.52 -5.34
C PHE A 162 -0.81 -17.59 -6.31
N ILE A 163 -0.12 -17.04 -7.33
CA ILE A 163 -0.78 -16.18 -8.34
C ILE A 163 -1.83 -16.92 -9.15
N ALA A 164 -1.61 -18.20 -9.48
CA ALA A 164 -2.62 -19.01 -10.16
C ALA A 164 -3.93 -19.12 -9.37
N ARG A 165 -3.85 -19.23 -8.03
CA ARG A 165 -5.03 -19.23 -7.15
C ARG A 165 -5.65 -17.84 -7.00
N ALA A 166 -4.83 -16.80 -6.92
CA ALA A 166 -5.29 -15.45 -6.62
C ALA A 166 -5.84 -14.68 -7.84
N LEU A 167 -5.40 -14.98 -9.06
CA LEU A 167 -5.82 -14.23 -10.26
C LEU A 167 -7.36 -14.18 -10.44
N PRO A 168 -8.12 -15.28 -10.26
CA PRO A 168 -9.58 -15.21 -10.29
C PRO A 168 -10.15 -14.20 -9.28
N TRP A 169 -9.64 -14.17 -8.05
CA TRP A 169 -10.08 -13.24 -7.01
C TRP A 169 -9.75 -11.78 -7.35
N MET A 170 -8.54 -11.53 -7.89
CA MET A 170 -8.14 -10.19 -8.34
C MET A 170 -9.09 -9.67 -9.44
N LYS A 171 -9.43 -10.53 -10.41
CA LYS A 171 -10.39 -10.20 -11.48
C LYS A 171 -11.80 -9.94 -10.94
N GLU A 172 -12.26 -10.77 -10.00
CA GLU A 172 -13.56 -10.62 -9.34
C GLU A 172 -13.65 -9.30 -8.57
N GLN A 173 -12.62 -8.96 -7.79
CA GLN A 173 -12.55 -7.71 -7.04
C GLN A 173 -12.62 -6.50 -7.96
N PHE A 174 -11.81 -6.49 -9.02
CA PHE A 174 -11.79 -5.41 -10.00
C PHE A 174 -13.15 -5.23 -10.68
N ALA A 175 -13.77 -6.34 -11.11
CA ALA A 175 -15.10 -6.30 -11.69
C ALA A 175 -16.17 -5.84 -10.69
N GLY A 176 -15.98 -6.12 -9.39
CA GLY A 176 -16.81 -5.59 -8.31
C GLY A 176 -16.77 -4.07 -8.24
N TRP A 177 -15.56 -3.51 -8.18
CA TRP A 177 -15.36 -2.06 -8.22
C TRP A 177 -15.94 -1.42 -9.49
N GLU A 178 -15.79 -2.07 -10.65
CA GLU A 178 -16.38 -1.57 -11.90
C GLU A 178 -17.91 -1.53 -11.84
N ARG A 179 -18.56 -2.51 -11.22
CA ARG A 179 -20.03 -2.50 -11.09
C ARG A 179 -20.52 -1.45 -10.10
N GLU A 180 -19.76 -1.23 -9.03
CA GLU A 180 -20.22 -0.45 -7.88
C GLU A 180 -19.85 1.03 -7.98
N ARG A 181 -18.72 1.38 -8.60
CA ARG A 181 -18.10 2.72 -8.49
C ARG A 181 -17.60 3.32 -9.80
N TYR A 182 -17.62 2.60 -10.93
CA TYR A 182 -17.09 3.13 -12.20
C TYR A 182 -18.14 3.94 -12.95
N ASP A 183 -17.85 5.22 -13.19
CA ASP A 183 -18.63 6.05 -14.10
C ASP A 183 -18.06 5.90 -15.52
N SER A 184 -18.84 5.29 -16.41
CA SER A 184 -18.44 5.11 -17.82
C SER A 184 -18.42 6.41 -18.65
N THR A 185 -19.15 7.44 -18.24
CA THR A 185 -19.19 8.75 -18.92
C THR A 185 -17.90 9.53 -18.67
N VAL A 186 -17.34 9.38 -17.48
CA VAL A 186 -16.06 9.98 -17.08
C VAL A 186 -14.90 9.02 -17.28
N GLY A 187 -15.12 7.71 -17.28
CA GLY A 187 -14.04 6.73 -17.36
C GLY A 187 -13.16 6.67 -16.12
N LEU A 188 -13.70 7.03 -14.95
CA LEU A 188 -13.05 7.00 -13.64
C LEU A 188 -13.99 6.38 -12.61
N PHE A 189 -13.43 6.01 -11.46
CA PHE A 189 -14.17 5.54 -10.30
C PHE A 189 -14.45 6.73 -9.37
N HIS A 190 -15.66 6.81 -8.82
CA HIS A 190 -16.04 7.84 -7.86
C HIS A 190 -16.46 7.24 -6.51
N TRP A 191 -16.05 7.92 -5.44
CA TRP A 191 -16.46 7.66 -4.07
C TRP A 191 -16.12 8.87 -3.18
N ASP A 192 -16.20 8.72 -1.87
CA ASP A 192 -16.03 9.79 -0.89
C ASP A 192 -14.81 9.57 0.02
N GLY A 193 -14.51 10.58 0.83
CA GLY A 193 -13.39 10.56 1.78
C GLY A 193 -13.54 9.50 2.87
N LEU A 194 -14.74 9.33 3.45
CA LEU A 194 -14.95 8.38 4.55
C LEU A 194 -14.62 6.95 4.13
N HIS A 195 -15.02 6.55 2.93
CA HIS A 195 -14.76 5.21 2.44
C HIS A 195 -13.36 5.00 1.84
N ASP A 196 -12.55 6.06 1.71
CA ASP A 196 -11.09 5.92 1.63
C ASP A 196 -10.43 5.74 3.00
N GLY A 197 -11.21 5.80 4.10
CA GLY A 197 -10.70 5.88 5.47
C GLY A 197 -10.28 7.29 5.86
N MET A 198 -10.72 8.32 5.12
CA MET A 198 -10.22 9.70 5.16
C MET A 198 -11.33 10.75 5.40
N GLU A 199 -12.16 10.53 6.41
CA GLU A 199 -13.32 11.39 6.73
C GLU A 199 -12.95 12.85 7.09
N ARG A 200 -13.87 13.79 6.84
CA ARG A 200 -13.69 15.22 7.14
C ARG A 200 -12.45 15.82 6.46
N SER A 201 -12.24 15.44 5.20
CA SER A 201 -11.27 16.05 4.29
C SER A 201 -11.63 17.51 4.00
N ILE A 202 -10.76 18.24 3.30
CA ILE A 202 -11.11 19.60 2.86
C ILE A 202 -12.27 19.60 1.86
N ASP A 203 -12.44 18.52 1.09
CA ASP A 203 -13.53 18.37 0.12
C ASP A 203 -14.88 18.10 0.78
N SER A 204 -14.99 17.10 1.67
CA SER A 204 -16.27 16.78 2.31
C SER A 204 -16.79 17.94 3.17
N ARG A 205 -15.88 18.73 3.74
CA ARG A 205 -16.21 19.95 4.51
C ARG A 205 -16.77 21.10 3.68
N GLN A 206 -16.74 20.99 2.35
CA GLN A 206 -17.44 21.91 1.45
C GLN A 206 -18.90 21.49 1.20
N THR A 207 -19.36 20.37 1.75
CA THR A 207 -20.71 19.83 1.53
C THR A 207 -21.56 19.89 2.80
N ASP A 208 -22.84 19.52 2.72
CA ASP A 208 -23.72 19.45 3.89
C ASP A 208 -23.38 18.29 4.83
N ASP A 209 -22.83 17.20 4.31
CA ASP A 209 -22.34 16.06 5.08
C ASP A 209 -20.82 16.05 5.10
N ILE A 210 -20.25 16.50 6.22
CA ILE A 210 -18.79 16.58 6.37
C ILE A 210 -18.10 15.22 6.54
N ASP A 211 -18.87 14.15 6.79
CA ASP A 211 -18.34 12.81 6.93
C ASP A 211 -18.39 12.08 5.58
N THR A 212 -19.57 11.94 4.97
CA THR A 212 -19.77 11.13 3.73
C THR A 212 -19.99 11.93 2.44
N GLY A 213 -20.00 13.27 2.52
CA GLY A 213 -20.15 14.11 1.33
C GLY A 213 -18.88 14.21 0.48
N ALA A 214 -18.97 14.96 -0.60
CA ALA A 214 -17.96 15.07 -1.65
C ALA A 214 -17.66 13.72 -2.32
N ASP A 215 -18.73 13.01 -2.72
CA ASP A 215 -18.59 11.93 -3.69
C ASP A 215 -17.96 12.50 -4.97
N GLY A 216 -16.91 11.84 -5.44
CA GLY A 216 -16.14 12.34 -6.57
C GLY A 216 -14.98 11.46 -6.99
N TYR A 217 -14.29 11.94 -8.02
CA TYR A 217 -13.16 11.27 -8.62
C TYR A 217 -11.90 11.62 -7.84
N ARG A 218 -11.49 10.70 -6.97
CA ARG A 218 -10.35 10.91 -6.06
C ARG A 218 -9.06 10.32 -6.64
N PRO A 219 -7.90 10.97 -6.42
CA PRO A 219 -6.60 10.39 -6.77
C PRO A 219 -6.32 9.02 -6.14
N THR A 220 -6.94 8.72 -4.99
CA THR A 220 -6.87 7.43 -4.27
C THR A 220 -7.41 6.27 -5.11
N LEU A 221 -8.73 6.05 -5.11
CA LEU A 221 -9.37 4.88 -5.73
C LEU A 221 -8.96 4.72 -7.20
N ASN A 222 -8.84 5.81 -7.94
CA ASN A 222 -8.42 5.74 -9.35
C ASN A 222 -6.97 5.25 -9.52
N SER A 223 -6.05 5.61 -8.62
CA SER A 223 -4.69 5.07 -8.63
C SER A 223 -4.66 3.62 -8.16
N TYR A 224 -5.50 3.24 -7.20
CA TYR A 224 -5.64 1.84 -6.76
C TYR A 224 -6.15 0.96 -7.90
N MET A 225 -7.18 1.39 -8.61
CA MET A 225 -7.75 0.66 -9.75
C MET A 225 -6.78 0.61 -10.93
N PHE A 226 -6.00 1.66 -11.18
CA PHE A 226 -4.88 1.61 -12.13
C PHE A 226 -3.87 0.50 -11.76
N ALA A 227 -3.47 0.44 -10.49
CA ALA A 227 -2.50 -0.54 -9.99
C ALA A 227 -3.04 -1.96 -10.08
N ASP A 228 -4.28 -2.20 -9.64
CA ASP A 228 -4.94 -3.49 -9.69
C ASP A 228 -5.10 -3.99 -11.13
N ALA A 229 -5.50 -3.13 -12.07
CA ALA A 229 -5.55 -3.48 -13.49
C ALA A 229 -4.15 -3.89 -14.02
N ARG A 230 -3.11 -3.12 -13.69
CA ARG A 230 -1.73 -3.43 -14.09
C ARG A 230 -1.25 -4.76 -13.49
N ALA A 231 -1.58 -5.02 -12.23
CA ALA A 231 -1.26 -6.25 -11.53
C ALA A 231 -1.96 -7.47 -12.16
N ILE A 232 -3.26 -7.37 -12.45
CA ILE A 232 -4.02 -8.42 -13.13
C ILE A 232 -3.44 -8.67 -14.53
N SER A 233 -3.09 -7.62 -15.27
CA SER A 233 -2.46 -7.76 -16.59
C SER A 233 -1.17 -8.57 -16.53
N ARG A 234 -0.28 -8.24 -15.58
CA ARG A 234 0.99 -8.95 -15.35
C ARG A 234 0.77 -10.40 -14.90
N ALA A 235 -0.17 -10.64 -13.99
CA ALA A 235 -0.52 -11.98 -13.53
C ALA A 235 -1.12 -12.85 -14.65
N SER A 236 -2.02 -12.29 -15.48
CA SER A 236 -2.55 -12.95 -16.67
C SER A 236 -1.43 -13.30 -17.66
N ALA A 237 -0.51 -12.38 -17.95
CA ALA A 237 0.63 -12.63 -18.82
C ALA A 237 1.54 -13.74 -18.28
N LEU A 238 1.86 -13.69 -16.98
CA LEU A 238 2.61 -14.75 -16.30
C LEU A 238 1.95 -16.11 -16.52
N LEU A 239 0.63 -16.20 -16.37
CA LEU A 239 -0.11 -17.46 -16.48
C LEU A 239 -0.49 -17.87 -17.92
N GLY A 240 -0.04 -17.14 -18.93
CA GLY A 240 -0.31 -17.45 -20.34
C GLY A 240 -1.67 -16.96 -20.87
N ASP A 241 -2.44 -16.24 -20.04
CA ASP A 241 -3.69 -15.59 -20.43
C ASP A 241 -3.41 -14.27 -21.17
N SER A 242 -3.03 -14.39 -22.44
CA SER A 242 -2.70 -13.24 -23.29
C SER A 242 -3.89 -12.30 -23.53
N ALA A 243 -5.12 -12.81 -23.49
CA ALA A 243 -6.32 -11.99 -23.68
C ALA A 243 -6.58 -11.11 -22.45
N GLY A 244 -6.56 -11.70 -21.25
CA GLY A 244 -6.66 -10.95 -20.00
C GLY A 244 -5.54 -9.94 -19.84
N ALA A 245 -4.31 -10.31 -20.19
CA ALA A 245 -3.16 -9.40 -20.13
C ALA A 245 -3.40 -8.11 -20.93
N ARG A 246 -3.84 -8.23 -22.20
CA ARG A 246 -4.15 -7.08 -23.04
C ARG A 246 -5.34 -6.28 -22.54
N HIS A 247 -6.41 -6.95 -22.11
CA HIS A 247 -7.62 -6.30 -21.63
C HIS A 247 -7.34 -5.42 -20.41
N TYR A 248 -6.68 -5.96 -19.39
CA TYR A 248 -6.41 -5.22 -18.16
C TYR A 248 -5.31 -4.15 -18.34
N MET A 249 -4.35 -4.36 -19.26
CA MET A 249 -3.42 -3.29 -19.63
C MET A 249 -4.16 -2.10 -20.26
N ALA A 250 -5.07 -2.36 -21.20
CA ALA A 250 -5.88 -1.31 -21.81
C ALA A 250 -6.75 -0.58 -20.78
N ARG A 251 -7.26 -1.29 -19.76
CA ARG A 251 -7.95 -0.66 -18.63
C ARG A 251 -7.02 0.26 -17.82
N ALA A 252 -5.83 -0.21 -17.45
CA ALA A 252 -4.85 0.59 -16.74
C ALA A 252 -4.50 1.86 -17.54
N ASP A 253 -4.22 1.74 -18.83
CA ASP A 253 -3.90 2.88 -19.70
C ASP A 253 -5.05 3.89 -19.80
N SER A 254 -6.29 3.40 -19.89
CA SER A 254 -7.48 4.27 -19.89
C SER A 254 -7.63 5.04 -18.58
N ILE A 255 -7.46 4.38 -17.43
CA ILE A 255 -7.57 5.01 -16.11
C ILE A 255 -6.46 6.06 -15.96
N ARG A 256 -5.21 5.71 -16.28
CA ARG A 256 -4.07 6.63 -16.27
C ARG A 256 -4.38 7.88 -17.11
N ALA A 257 -4.83 7.71 -18.35
CA ALA A 257 -5.14 8.84 -19.23
C ALA A 257 -6.22 9.76 -18.65
N ARG A 258 -7.24 9.22 -17.98
CA ARG A 258 -8.27 10.01 -17.31
C ARG A 258 -7.74 10.69 -16.05
N VAL A 259 -6.98 10.02 -15.19
CA VAL A 259 -6.39 10.63 -13.98
C VAL A 259 -5.50 11.84 -14.36
N LEU A 260 -4.64 11.68 -15.36
CA LEU A 260 -3.77 12.76 -15.82
C LEU A 260 -4.52 13.94 -16.45
N ARG A 261 -5.71 13.70 -17.01
CA ARG A 261 -6.51 14.74 -17.66
C ARG A 261 -7.44 15.47 -16.69
N GLU A 262 -8.17 14.70 -15.89
CA GLU A 262 -9.24 15.22 -15.05
C GLU A 262 -8.68 15.72 -13.71
N LEU A 263 -7.76 14.97 -13.09
CA LEU A 263 -7.35 15.22 -11.70
C LEU A 263 -6.10 16.08 -11.58
N TRP A 264 -5.26 16.15 -12.61
CA TRP A 264 -4.09 17.04 -12.60
C TRP A 264 -4.52 18.49 -12.81
N ASP A 265 -4.17 19.36 -11.86
CA ASP A 265 -4.29 20.80 -12.04
C ASP A 265 -2.93 21.40 -12.47
N PRO A 266 -2.80 21.86 -13.73
CA PRO A 266 -1.57 22.51 -14.18
C PRO A 266 -1.27 23.83 -13.46
N ARG A 267 -2.28 24.59 -13.02
CA ARG A 267 -2.13 25.86 -12.29
C ARG A 267 -1.46 25.64 -10.93
N ARG A 268 -1.90 24.61 -10.21
CA ARG A 268 -1.40 24.28 -8.87
C ARG A 268 -0.26 23.28 -8.87
N GLY A 269 -0.05 22.58 -10.00
CA GLY A 269 0.98 21.56 -10.17
C GLY A 269 0.77 20.36 -9.26
N PHE A 270 -0.48 19.90 -9.15
CA PHE A 270 -0.87 18.87 -8.18
C PHE A 270 -2.08 18.06 -8.65
N PHE A 271 -2.23 16.82 -8.16
CA PHE A 271 -3.44 16.02 -8.38
C PHE A 271 -4.48 16.30 -7.29
N LEU A 272 -5.72 16.58 -7.68
CA LEU A 272 -6.78 17.04 -6.80
C LEU A 272 -8.03 16.16 -6.94
N HIS A 273 -8.89 16.21 -5.92
CA HIS A 273 -10.24 15.68 -6.01
C HIS A 273 -11.06 16.45 -7.05
N GLU A 274 -11.96 15.76 -7.74
CA GLU A 274 -12.96 16.33 -8.64
C GLU A 274 -14.35 15.88 -8.22
N PHE A 275 -15.26 16.83 -7.97
CA PHE A 275 -16.61 16.54 -7.47
C PHE A 275 -17.46 15.81 -8.54
N ALA A 276 -18.18 14.76 -8.15
CA ALA A 276 -19.13 14.10 -9.05
C ALA A 276 -20.45 14.85 -9.17
N HIS A 277 -20.84 15.60 -8.13
CA HIS A 277 -22.13 16.30 -8.03
C HIS A 277 -21.96 17.79 -7.74
N ASP A 278 -23.02 18.56 -7.99
CA ASP A 278 -23.12 19.92 -7.45
C ASP A 278 -23.32 19.82 -5.93
N GLU A 279 -22.64 20.69 -5.19
CA GLU A 279 -22.69 20.78 -3.74
C GLU A 279 -23.09 22.20 -3.32
N LYS A 280 -23.28 22.41 -2.01
CA LYS A 280 -23.64 23.72 -1.47
C LYS A 280 -22.61 24.81 -1.81
N ASP A 281 -22.99 26.06 -1.54
CA ASP A 281 -22.13 27.23 -1.72
C ASP A 281 -21.53 27.37 -3.14
N GLY A 282 -22.18 26.77 -4.15
CA GLY A 282 -21.85 26.91 -5.57
C GLY A 282 -20.72 26.01 -6.07
N VAL A 283 -20.36 24.96 -5.33
CA VAL A 283 -19.47 23.90 -5.82
C VAL A 283 -20.21 23.12 -6.91
N ARG A 284 -19.57 22.93 -8.06
CA ARG A 284 -20.18 22.29 -9.24
C ARG A 284 -19.56 20.93 -9.52
N ALA A 285 -20.37 20.01 -10.02
CA ALA A 285 -19.92 18.75 -10.60
C ALA A 285 -18.86 18.99 -11.67
N ARG A 286 -17.93 18.04 -11.82
CA ARG A 286 -16.83 18.09 -12.81
C ARG A 286 -15.89 19.28 -12.63
N THR A 287 -15.78 19.80 -11.40
CA THR A 287 -14.77 20.80 -11.04
C THR A 287 -13.88 20.24 -9.95
N ARG A 288 -12.58 20.59 -9.98
CA ARG A 288 -11.65 20.15 -8.94
C ARG A 288 -11.86 20.96 -7.67
N THR A 289 -11.29 20.50 -6.56
CA THR A 289 -11.16 21.27 -5.32
C THR A 289 -10.84 22.74 -5.65
N TYR A 290 -11.71 23.67 -5.25
CA TYR A 290 -11.57 25.12 -5.44
C TYR A 290 -11.54 25.65 -6.89
N ASP A 291 -11.97 24.87 -7.88
CA ASP A 291 -12.26 25.40 -9.22
C ASP A 291 -13.66 26.09 -9.26
N SER A 292 -14.52 25.80 -8.28
CA SER A 292 -15.82 26.43 -8.09
C SER A 292 -16.16 26.57 -6.59
N GLY A 293 -17.35 27.05 -6.27
CA GLY A 293 -17.81 27.25 -4.90
C GLY A 293 -17.22 28.46 -4.18
N LYS A 294 -17.43 28.50 -2.86
CA LYS A 294 -17.01 29.58 -1.95
C LYS A 294 -15.51 29.90 -2.02
N HIS A 295 -14.68 28.89 -2.28
CA HIS A 295 -13.21 29.00 -2.31
C HIS A 295 -12.65 29.05 -3.75
N ALA A 296 -13.50 29.32 -4.75
CA ALA A 296 -13.10 29.34 -6.15
C ALA A 296 -11.87 30.23 -6.40
N GLY A 297 -10.85 29.66 -7.05
CA GLY A 297 -9.62 30.35 -7.43
C GLY A 297 -8.52 30.36 -6.36
N ASP A 298 -8.77 29.83 -5.16
CA ASP A 298 -7.74 29.70 -4.13
C ASP A 298 -6.52 28.89 -4.67
N PRO A 299 -5.28 29.31 -4.39
CA PRO A 299 -4.09 28.59 -4.82
C PRO A 299 -3.78 27.31 -4.02
N HIS A 300 -4.52 27.04 -2.93
CA HIS A 300 -4.41 25.83 -2.12
C HIS A 300 -5.33 24.70 -2.63
N GLY A 301 -5.74 23.77 -1.76
CA GLY A 301 -6.55 22.59 -2.07
C GLY A 301 -5.76 21.28 -2.20
N ARG A 302 -4.46 21.26 -1.89
CA ARG A 302 -3.63 20.05 -1.99
C ARG A 302 -3.77 19.18 -0.74
N GLU A 303 -4.08 17.90 -0.94
CA GLU A 303 -4.09 16.86 0.09
C GLU A 303 -3.07 15.76 -0.25
N GLU A 304 -2.58 15.00 0.74
CA GLU A 304 -1.61 13.91 0.52
C GLU A 304 -2.09 12.86 -0.48
N ILE A 305 -3.41 12.72 -0.67
CA ILE A 305 -4.00 11.87 -1.72
C ILE A 305 -3.45 12.20 -3.10
N GLY A 306 -3.05 13.45 -3.36
CA GLY A 306 -2.45 13.86 -4.62
C GLY A 306 -1.07 13.26 -4.89
N PHE A 307 -0.39 12.70 -3.87
CA PHE A 307 0.85 11.94 -4.05
C PHE A 307 0.62 10.45 -4.37
N VAL A 308 -0.58 9.92 -4.07
CA VAL A 308 -0.92 8.50 -4.27
C VAL A 308 -0.70 8.00 -5.71
N PRO A 309 -0.91 8.78 -6.78
CA PRO A 309 -0.57 8.34 -8.14
C PRO A 309 0.86 7.80 -8.29
N TRP A 310 1.85 8.37 -7.60
CA TRP A 310 3.24 7.90 -7.65
C TRP A 310 3.47 6.61 -6.86
N GLN A 311 2.61 6.25 -5.89
CA GLN A 311 2.67 4.95 -5.19
C GLN A 311 2.62 3.77 -6.18
N PHE A 312 2.06 3.99 -7.38
CA PHE A 312 1.90 2.96 -8.40
C PHE A 312 2.57 3.31 -9.73
N GLU A 313 3.43 4.34 -9.77
CA GLU A 313 4.06 4.83 -11.01
C GLU A 313 3.00 5.19 -12.08
N LEU A 314 1.89 5.81 -11.66
CA LEU A 314 0.83 6.23 -12.58
C LEU A 314 1.31 7.39 -13.47
N PRO A 315 1.87 8.50 -12.95
CA PRO A 315 2.37 9.57 -13.79
C PRO A 315 3.59 9.12 -14.59
N PRO A 316 3.69 9.48 -15.88
CA PRO A 316 4.90 9.22 -16.65
C PRO A 316 6.06 10.06 -16.12
N ALA A 317 7.24 9.44 -16.02
CA ALA A 317 8.45 10.12 -15.57
C ALA A 317 8.89 11.22 -16.54
N SER A 318 9.53 12.26 -15.99
CA SER A 318 10.12 13.39 -16.71
C SER A 318 9.13 14.20 -17.55
N GLN A 319 7.86 14.26 -17.14
CA GLN A 319 6.83 15.09 -17.80
C GLN A 319 6.43 16.33 -16.99
N GLY A 320 7.11 16.60 -15.89
CA GLY A 320 6.92 17.81 -15.09
C GLY A 320 5.84 17.68 -14.02
N TYR A 321 5.21 16.51 -13.88
CA TYR A 321 4.34 16.18 -12.74
C TYR A 321 5.13 16.21 -11.42
N GLU A 322 6.43 15.92 -11.48
CA GLU A 322 7.35 15.83 -10.35
C GLU A 322 7.46 17.13 -9.55
N ARG A 323 7.06 18.27 -10.13
CA ARG A 323 7.00 19.55 -9.43
C ARG A 323 6.09 19.53 -8.19
N ALA A 324 5.12 18.61 -8.14
CA ALA A 324 4.27 18.39 -6.98
C ALA A 324 5.07 18.10 -5.69
N TRP A 325 6.23 17.43 -5.83
CA TRP A 325 7.05 17.02 -4.69
C TRP A 325 7.78 18.19 -4.00
N ALA A 326 7.89 19.34 -4.67
CA ALA A 326 8.43 20.55 -4.04
C ALA A 326 7.57 20.99 -2.83
N PHE A 327 6.27 20.70 -2.84
CA PHE A 327 5.37 21.07 -1.74
C PHE A 327 5.52 20.19 -0.50
N LEU A 328 6.04 18.95 -0.63
CA LEU A 328 6.12 18.04 0.51
C LEU A 328 7.06 18.57 1.60
N MET A 329 8.20 19.13 1.18
CA MET A 329 9.23 19.65 2.08
C MET A 329 9.08 21.15 2.38
N ASP A 330 7.98 21.77 1.98
CA ASP A 330 7.71 23.19 2.24
C ASP A 330 6.91 23.35 3.54
N THR A 331 7.45 24.13 4.49
CA THR A 331 6.84 24.40 5.79
C THR A 331 5.54 25.21 5.71
N SER A 332 5.30 25.89 4.59
CA SER A 332 4.03 26.57 4.30
C SER A 332 3.01 25.65 3.62
N ARG A 333 3.37 24.37 3.42
CA ARG A 333 2.58 23.35 2.75
C ARG A 333 2.50 22.12 3.63
N PHE A 334 3.12 20.99 3.28
CA PHE A 334 2.93 19.75 4.02
C PHE A 334 3.91 19.56 5.18
N LEU A 335 5.11 20.17 5.13
CA LEU A 335 6.15 19.88 6.12
C LEU A 335 5.77 20.39 7.51
N ALA A 336 5.67 19.46 8.46
CA ALA A 336 5.44 19.71 9.88
C ALA A 336 6.42 18.89 10.76
N PRO A 337 6.56 19.23 12.06
CA PRO A 337 7.62 18.64 12.91
C PRO A 337 7.57 17.11 13.09
N TYR A 338 6.40 16.48 12.90
CA TYR A 338 6.18 15.06 13.19
C TYR A 338 5.71 14.26 11.95
N GLY A 339 6.02 14.76 10.75
CA GLY A 339 5.58 14.18 9.49
C GLY A 339 4.71 15.14 8.68
N PRO A 340 4.34 14.77 7.45
CA PRO A 340 3.48 15.59 6.61
C PRO A 340 2.06 15.67 7.16
N THR A 341 1.42 16.83 6.99
CA THR A 341 -0.02 17.00 7.25
C THR A 341 -0.83 16.41 6.08
N THR A 342 -2.05 15.90 6.32
CA THR A 342 -2.86 15.34 5.22
C THR A 342 -3.39 16.38 4.24
N ALA A 343 -3.52 17.64 4.66
CA ALA A 343 -3.83 18.79 3.83
C ALA A 343 -2.70 19.81 3.92
N GLU A 344 -2.44 20.57 2.86
CA GLU A 344 -1.43 21.62 2.90
C GLU A 344 -1.77 22.69 3.94
N ARG A 345 -0.76 23.15 4.68
CA ARG A 345 -0.90 24.23 5.64
C ARG A 345 -1.31 25.52 4.93
N HIS A 346 -2.02 26.39 5.65
CA HIS A 346 -2.60 27.64 5.16
C HIS A 346 -3.74 27.51 4.14
N ASP A 347 -4.16 26.28 3.83
CA ASP A 347 -5.43 26.04 3.16
C ASP A 347 -6.61 26.64 3.97
N PRO A 348 -7.63 27.25 3.34
CA PRO A 348 -8.75 27.87 4.05
C PRO A 348 -9.58 26.89 4.89
N LEU A 349 -9.50 25.58 4.63
CA LEU A 349 -10.13 24.53 5.40
C LEU A 349 -9.12 23.73 6.23
N PHE A 350 -7.85 24.13 6.31
CA PHE A 350 -6.86 23.47 7.17
C PHE A 350 -7.31 23.46 8.63
N TYR A 351 -7.37 22.27 9.23
CA TYR A 351 -7.77 22.09 10.61
C TYR A 351 -7.04 20.91 11.25
N ILE A 352 -6.52 21.14 12.46
CA ILE A 352 -5.95 20.09 13.31
C ILE A 352 -6.91 19.84 14.46
N SER A 353 -7.43 18.62 14.54
CA SER A 353 -8.28 18.17 15.64
C SER A 353 -7.46 17.39 16.68
N PRO A 354 -7.70 17.59 17.99
CA PRO A 354 -7.16 16.71 19.03
C PRO A 354 -7.94 15.39 19.15
N ARG A 355 -9.01 15.19 18.37
CA ARG A 355 -9.90 14.03 18.42
C ARG A 355 -10.08 13.40 17.04
N CYS A 356 -10.31 12.10 17.04
CA CYS A 356 -10.58 11.35 15.82
C CYS A 356 -11.97 11.70 15.22
N CYS A 357 -12.16 11.58 13.90
CA CYS A 357 -11.12 11.48 12.88
C CYS A 357 -11.27 12.67 11.92
N TRP A 358 -10.17 13.34 11.62
CA TRP A 358 -10.15 14.54 10.77
C TRP A 358 -8.97 14.43 9.81
N TRP A 359 -9.26 14.54 8.52
CA TRP A 359 -8.28 14.40 7.45
C TRP A 359 -7.97 15.72 6.73
N SER A 360 -8.38 16.85 7.30
CA SER A 360 -8.12 18.20 6.80
C SER A 360 -6.90 18.88 7.45
N GLY A 361 -5.92 18.12 7.96
CA GLY A 361 -4.66 18.71 8.46
C GLY A 361 -3.87 17.90 9.49
N ASN A 362 -4.49 16.95 10.19
CA ASN A 362 -3.75 16.02 11.06
C ASN A 362 -2.74 15.20 10.23
N SER A 363 -1.63 14.76 10.84
CA SER A 363 -0.74 13.77 10.21
C SER A 363 -1.26 12.36 10.49
N TRP A 364 -1.29 11.52 9.46
CA TRP A 364 -1.83 10.16 9.54
C TRP A 364 -0.81 9.15 9.02
N PRO A 365 -0.41 8.13 9.82
CA PRO A 365 0.53 7.09 9.36
C PRO A 365 0.08 6.37 8.09
N TYR A 366 -1.23 6.24 7.87
CA TYR A 366 -1.82 5.71 6.65
C TYR A 366 -1.37 6.53 5.42
N ALA A 367 -1.72 7.83 5.36
CA ALA A 367 -1.34 8.71 4.25
C ALA A 367 0.18 8.89 4.15
N THR A 368 0.87 9.11 5.28
CA THR A 368 2.33 9.25 5.30
C THR A 368 3.01 8.02 4.70
N THR A 369 2.51 6.80 4.95
CA THR A 369 3.06 5.58 4.34
C THR A 369 2.84 5.59 2.81
N GLN A 370 1.66 5.98 2.33
CA GLN A 370 1.41 6.10 0.89
C GLN A 370 2.34 7.14 0.25
N THR A 371 2.50 8.31 0.87
CA THR A 371 3.39 9.38 0.43
C THR A 371 4.85 8.93 0.39
N LEU A 372 5.33 8.18 1.40
CA LEU A 372 6.71 7.67 1.44
C LEU A 372 6.97 6.58 0.38
N VAL A 373 6.01 5.67 0.14
CA VAL A 373 6.12 4.67 -0.95
C VAL A 373 6.10 5.37 -2.31
N ALA A 374 5.22 6.35 -2.49
CA ALA A 374 5.18 7.19 -3.67
C ALA A 374 6.50 7.93 -3.92
N MET A 375 7.12 8.47 -2.86
CA MET A 375 8.43 9.10 -2.94
C MET A 375 9.53 8.10 -3.30
N ALA A 376 9.51 6.91 -2.71
CA ALA A 376 10.47 5.86 -3.05
C ALA A 376 10.39 5.49 -4.53
N ASN A 377 9.19 5.39 -5.11
CA ASN A 377 9.03 5.12 -6.54
C ASN A 377 9.43 6.30 -7.43
N LEU A 378 9.27 7.55 -6.97
CA LEU A 378 9.75 8.72 -7.71
C LEU A 378 11.28 8.72 -7.85
N LEU A 379 11.98 8.29 -6.80
CA LEU A 379 13.45 8.37 -6.69
C LEU A 379 14.19 7.19 -7.34
N ASN A 380 13.49 6.10 -7.66
CA ASN A 380 14.03 4.92 -8.35
C ASN A 380 13.77 4.99 -9.85
#